data_AF-A0A4Q3CWS2-F1
#
_entry.id   AF-A0A4Q3CWS2-F1
#
_cell.length_a   1.000
_cell.length_b   1.000
_cell.length_c   1.000
_cell.angle_alpha   90.00
_cell.angle_beta   90.00
_cell.angle_gamma   90.00
#
_symmetry.space_group_name_H-M   'P 1'
#
loop_
_entity.id
_entity.type
_entity.pdbx_description
1 polymer ?
#
loop_
_entity_poly.entity_id
_entity_poly.type
_entity_poly.pdbx_seq_one_letter_code
_entity_poly.pdbx_strand_id
1 'polypeptide(L)'
;MNLHQTITVLEALASGCSPATGAMVAGESVLNERDVIRALQVAIEQLKNEPPGKQPGVKIDPEDIHEAIRLFKEHQQAASPQNLAGFFLATKAFKQEPIRVHALYGKYKDLYANGQLQDFFTAWLQDNKTEEKPWKGIDFFQQPGFNHYTATAIDQLKQQVSALGLSKRDHLVAYIQKARLHYPRSHEPWKAPEDELLWAALQQTNELSLLSDCFQRGANAIEERAKRLLYAHQNGVAKL
;
A
#
# COMPACT_ATOMS: atom_id res chain seq x y z
N MET A 1 -0.62 4.73 -34.06
CA MET A 1 -1.92 5.32 -33.72
C MET A 1 -2.01 5.38 -32.20
N ASN A 2 -2.29 6.54 -31.62
CA ASN A 2 -2.47 6.65 -30.16
C ASN A 2 -3.89 6.21 -29.75
N LEU A 3 -4.14 6.02 -28.45
CA LEU A 3 -5.43 5.54 -27.93
C LEU A 3 -6.60 6.44 -28.38
N HIS A 4 -6.40 7.76 -28.33
CA HIS A 4 -7.39 8.74 -28.76
C HIS A 4 -7.75 8.59 -30.25
N GLN A 5 -6.73 8.51 -31.12
CA GLN A 5 -6.90 8.29 -32.56
C GLN A 5 -7.58 6.94 -32.85
N THR A 6 -7.31 5.91 -32.04
CA THR A 6 -7.93 4.58 -32.18
C THR A 6 -9.42 4.64 -31.84
N ILE A 7 -9.78 5.30 -30.75
CA ILE A 7 -11.17 5.51 -30.37
C ILE A 7 -11.91 6.32 -31.45
N THR A 8 -11.32 7.42 -31.95
CA THR A 8 -11.94 8.24 -33.00
C THR A 8 -12.19 7.44 -34.29
N VAL A 9 -11.26 6.58 -34.69
CA VAL A 9 -11.44 5.71 -35.87
C VAL A 9 -12.59 4.72 -35.65
N LEU A 10 -12.65 4.08 -34.48
CA LEU A 10 -13.71 3.12 -34.16
C LEU A 10 -15.08 3.79 -34.03
N GLU A 11 -15.14 5.01 -33.48
CA GLU A 11 -16.37 5.82 -33.39
C GLU A 11 -16.90 6.19 -34.77
N ALA A 12 -16.01 6.59 -35.69
CA ALA A 12 -16.40 6.89 -37.07
C ALA A 12 -16.98 5.64 -37.76
N LEU A 13 -16.33 4.48 -37.60
CA LEU A 13 -16.80 3.21 -38.16
C LEU A 13 -18.13 2.77 -37.55
N ALA A 14 -18.29 2.85 -36.23
CA ALA A 14 -19.54 2.53 -35.54
C ALA A 14 -20.70 3.47 -35.92
N SER A 15 -20.38 4.68 -36.39
CA SER A 15 -21.34 5.66 -36.90
C SER A 15 -21.66 5.46 -38.40
N GLY A 16 -21.08 4.44 -39.05
CA GLY A 16 -21.25 4.21 -40.48
C GLY A 16 -20.49 5.19 -41.37
N CYS A 17 -19.42 5.80 -40.85
CA CYS A 17 -18.62 6.81 -41.57
C CYS A 17 -17.19 6.31 -41.84
N SER A 18 -16.64 6.73 -42.97
CA SER A 18 -15.23 6.55 -43.29
C SER A 18 -14.36 7.39 -42.33
N PRO A 19 -13.43 6.78 -41.57
CA PRO A 19 -12.58 7.51 -40.64
C PRO A 19 -11.55 8.42 -41.33
N ALA A 20 -11.27 8.21 -42.62
CA ALA A 20 -10.31 9.01 -43.38
C ALA A 20 -10.96 10.23 -44.06
N THR A 21 -12.24 10.12 -44.45
CA THR A 21 -12.92 11.12 -45.28
C THR A 21 -14.19 11.69 -44.66
N GLY A 22 -14.72 11.08 -43.59
CA GLY A 22 -16.00 11.46 -42.97
C GLY A 22 -17.25 11.11 -43.79
N ALA A 23 -17.08 10.52 -44.98
CA ALA A 23 -18.19 10.16 -45.86
C ALA A 23 -18.96 8.94 -45.31
N MET A 24 -20.27 8.91 -45.53
CA MET A 24 -21.11 7.76 -45.20
C MET A 24 -20.68 6.53 -45.98
N VAL A 25 -20.53 5.40 -45.28
CA VAL A 25 -20.26 4.10 -45.86
C VAL A 25 -21.54 3.57 -46.49
N ALA A 26 -21.43 2.95 -47.66
CA ALA A 26 -22.57 2.40 -48.39
C ALA A 26 -23.43 1.46 -47.51
N GLY A 27 -24.76 1.56 -47.63
CA GLY A 27 -25.71 0.88 -46.75
C GLY A 27 -25.58 -0.64 -46.70
N GLU A 28 -25.06 -1.27 -47.75
CA GLU A 28 -24.85 -2.72 -47.86
C GLU A 28 -23.52 -3.19 -47.26
N SER A 29 -22.72 -2.28 -46.71
CA SER A 29 -21.46 -2.63 -46.06
C SER A 29 -21.69 -3.40 -44.76
N VAL A 30 -20.85 -4.40 -44.53
CA VAL A 30 -20.80 -5.18 -43.26
C VAL A 30 -20.61 -4.28 -42.03
N LEU A 31 -20.04 -3.08 -42.20
CA LEU A 31 -19.85 -2.11 -41.13
C LEU A 31 -21.18 -1.52 -40.61
N ASN A 32 -22.25 -1.60 -41.41
CA ASN A 32 -23.59 -1.13 -41.03
C ASN A 32 -24.45 -2.25 -40.42
N GLU A 33 -23.93 -3.48 -40.32
CA GLU A 33 -24.64 -4.56 -39.65
C GLU A 33 -24.73 -4.29 -38.15
N ARG A 34 -25.91 -4.55 -37.58
CA ARG A 34 -26.22 -4.24 -36.18
C ARG A 34 -25.24 -4.91 -35.19
N ASP A 35 -24.85 -6.15 -35.48
CA ASP A 35 -23.93 -6.90 -34.62
C ASP A 35 -22.50 -6.36 -34.69
N VAL A 36 -22.08 -5.88 -35.87
CA VAL A 36 -20.78 -5.23 -36.07
C VAL A 36 -20.73 -3.88 -35.37
N ILE A 37 -21.77 -3.04 -35.51
CA ILE A 37 -21.89 -1.77 -34.79
C ILE A 37 -21.84 -2.00 -33.28
N ARG A 38 -22.56 -3.01 -32.77
CA ARG A 38 -22.58 -3.35 -31.35
C ARG A 38 -21.22 -3.82 -30.87
N ALA A 39 -20.52 -4.66 -31.64
CA ALA A 39 -19.18 -5.12 -31.31
C ALA A 39 -18.18 -3.95 -31.25
N LEU A 40 -18.27 -3.00 -32.19
CA LEU A 40 -17.45 -1.78 -32.20
C LEU A 40 -17.73 -0.90 -30.98
N GLN A 41 -19.01 -0.71 -30.60
CA GLN A 41 -19.39 0.06 -29.42
C GLN A 41 -18.85 -0.57 -28.12
N VAL A 42 -18.94 -1.89 -27.98
CA VAL A 42 -18.36 -2.61 -26.84
C VAL A 42 -16.85 -2.44 -26.79
N ALA A 43 -16.16 -2.53 -27.94
CA ALA A 43 -14.71 -2.30 -28.01
C ALA A 43 -14.33 -0.85 -27.62
N ILE A 44 -15.11 0.15 -28.04
CA ILE A 44 -14.92 1.55 -27.65
C ILE A 44 -15.10 1.73 -26.13
N GLU A 45 -16.15 1.14 -25.55
CA GLU A 45 -16.40 1.21 -24.11
C GLU A 45 -15.28 0.54 -23.31
N GLN A 46 -14.78 -0.62 -23.77
CA GLN A 46 -13.64 -1.28 -23.15
C GLN A 46 -12.38 -0.42 -23.22
N LEU A 47 -12.08 0.17 -24.38
CA LEU A 47 -10.91 1.05 -24.55
C LEU A 47 -11.02 2.36 -23.75
N LYS A 48 -12.22 2.88 -23.50
CA LYS A 48 -12.47 4.07 -22.66
C LYS A 48 -12.40 3.76 -21.16
N ASN A 49 -12.80 2.54 -20.77
CA ASN A 49 -12.86 2.11 -19.37
C ASN A 49 -11.61 1.34 -18.92
N GLU A 50 -10.72 0.97 -19.84
CA GLU A 50 -9.41 0.42 -19.49
C GLU A 50 -8.52 1.52 -18.90
N PRO A 51 -7.96 1.32 -17.69
CA PRO A 51 -6.88 2.17 -17.22
C PRO A 51 -5.73 2.10 -18.23
N PRO A 52 -5.01 3.21 -18.49
CA PRO A 52 -3.97 3.24 -19.51
C PRO A 52 -2.86 2.25 -19.14
N GLY A 53 -2.79 1.12 -19.86
CA GLY A 53 -1.68 0.17 -19.77
C GLY A 53 -2.06 -1.28 -19.46
N LYS A 54 -2.72 -1.99 -20.39
CA LYS A 54 -2.59 -3.46 -20.49
C LYS A 54 -2.18 -3.86 -21.90
N GLN A 55 -0.93 -3.53 -22.24
CA GLN A 55 -0.17 -4.27 -23.25
C GLN A 55 0.19 -5.66 -22.70
N PRO A 56 0.48 -6.67 -23.55
CA PRO A 56 0.70 -8.06 -23.15
C PRO A 56 1.60 -8.14 -21.91
N GLY A 57 1.05 -8.69 -20.83
CA GLY A 57 1.55 -8.49 -19.48
C GLY A 57 3.03 -8.80 -19.35
N VAL A 58 3.78 -7.85 -18.80
CA VAL A 58 5.13 -8.07 -18.30
C VAL A 58 5.10 -9.28 -17.37
N LYS A 59 5.95 -10.27 -17.63
CA LYS A 59 6.07 -11.51 -16.86
C LYS A 59 7.50 -11.61 -16.35
N ILE A 60 7.70 -11.14 -15.13
CA ILE A 60 8.95 -11.27 -14.40
C ILE A 60 8.73 -12.35 -13.33
N ASP A 61 9.70 -13.23 -13.17
CA ASP A 61 9.68 -14.24 -12.11
C ASP A 61 9.65 -13.52 -10.74
N PRO A 62 8.66 -13.78 -9.87
CA PRO A 62 8.60 -13.19 -8.53
C PRO A 62 9.87 -13.41 -7.72
N GLU A 63 10.57 -14.54 -7.90
CA GLU A 63 11.79 -14.84 -7.16
C GLU A 63 12.93 -13.90 -7.55
N ASP A 64 13.05 -13.54 -8.84
CA ASP A 64 14.00 -12.53 -9.30
C ASP A 64 13.74 -11.16 -8.65
N ILE A 65 12.45 -10.81 -8.47
CA ILE A 65 12.05 -9.54 -7.84
C ILE A 65 12.48 -9.53 -6.38
N HIS A 66 12.22 -10.62 -5.64
CA HIS A 66 12.65 -10.74 -4.25
C HIS A 66 14.16 -10.72 -4.10
N GLU A 67 14.89 -11.39 -4.98
CA GLU A 67 16.35 -11.41 -5.00
C GLU A 67 16.93 -10.01 -5.28
N ALA A 68 16.38 -9.28 -6.27
CA ALA A 68 16.79 -7.90 -6.55
C ALA A 68 16.50 -6.95 -5.39
N ILE A 69 15.35 -7.09 -4.70
CA ILE A 69 15.02 -6.30 -3.51
C ILE A 69 16.02 -6.58 -2.37
N ARG A 70 16.39 -7.86 -2.16
CA ARG A 70 17.38 -8.26 -1.16
C ARG A 70 18.74 -7.64 -1.45
N LEU A 71 19.21 -7.75 -2.68
CA LEU A 71 20.46 -7.15 -3.15
C LEU A 71 20.49 -5.64 -2.89
N PHE A 72 19.40 -4.94 -3.20
CA PHE A 72 19.30 -3.50 -2.92
C PHE A 72 19.33 -3.18 -1.44
N LYS A 73 18.66 -3.98 -0.60
CA LYS A 73 18.67 -3.80 0.87
C LYS A 73 20.08 -3.98 1.44
N GLU A 74 20.81 -4.99 1.00
CA GLU A 74 22.21 -5.27 1.41
C GLU A 74 23.16 -4.11 1.06
N HIS A 75 22.91 -3.43 -0.07
CA HIS A 75 23.72 -2.30 -0.53
C HIS A 75 23.10 -0.92 -0.24
N GLN A 76 22.15 -0.83 0.70
CA GLN A 76 21.50 0.41 1.12
C GLN A 76 20.88 1.22 -0.05
N GLN A 77 20.41 0.53 -1.09
CA GLN A 77 19.68 1.11 -2.21
C GLN A 77 18.18 0.93 -2.03
N ALA A 78 17.39 1.92 -2.47
CA ALA A 78 15.95 1.82 -2.45
C ALA A 78 15.46 0.91 -3.59
N ALA A 79 14.58 -0.04 -3.29
CA ALA A 79 13.88 -0.84 -4.29
C ALA A 79 12.68 -0.10 -4.90
N SER A 80 12.97 1.04 -5.54
CA SER A 80 11.95 1.81 -6.27
C SER A 80 11.63 1.16 -7.63
N PRO A 81 10.45 1.42 -8.21
CA PRO A 81 10.12 0.96 -9.57
C PRO A 81 11.19 1.32 -10.60
N GLN A 82 11.76 2.53 -10.48
CA GLN A 82 12.81 3.02 -11.36
C GLN A 82 14.12 2.24 -11.19
N ASN A 83 14.51 1.91 -9.96
CA ASN A 83 15.73 1.15 -9.71
C ASN A 83 15.58 -0.30 -10.14
N LEU A 84 14.45 -0.94 -9.86
CA LEU A 84 14.17 -2.31 -10.31
C LEU A 84 14.17 -2.39 -11.85
N ALA A 85 13.44 -1.49 -12.52
CA ALA A 85 13.46 -1.42 -13.99
C ALA A 85 14.88 -1.17 -14.52
N GLY A 86 15.61 -0.23 -13.92
CA GLY A 86 16.97 0.08 -14.34
C GLY A 86 17.94 -1.09 -14.17
N PHE A 87 17.77 -1.91 -13.13
CA PHE A 87 18.60 -3.07 -12.83
C PHE A 87 18.36 -4.20 -13.82
N PHE A 88 17.09 -4.55 -14.05
CA PHE A 88 16.72 -5.60 -15.01
C PHE A 88 17.00 -5.24 -16.47
N LEU A 89 17.21 -3.95 -16.79
CA LEU A 89 17.59 -3.46 -18.12
C LEU A 89 19.09 -3.13 -18.26
N ALA A 90 19.90 -3.39 -17.23
CA ALA A 90 21.33 -3.05 -17.20
C ALA A 90 21.65 -1.58 -17.50
N THR A 91 20.87 -0.66 -16.94
CA THR A 91 21.08 0.78 -17.12
C THR A 91 22.36 1.27 -16.43
N LYS A 92 23.01 2.29 -16.99
CA LYS A 92 24.25 2.88 -16.44
C LYS A 92 24.07 3.63 -15.11
N ALA A 93 22.87 3.62 -14.53
CA ALA A 93 22.56 4.28 -13.27
C ALA A 93 23.26 3.61 -12.07
N PHE A 94 23.52 2.31 -12.17
CA PHE A 94 24.21 1.55 -11.13
C PHE A 94 25.72 1.69 -11.30
N LYS A 95 26.37 2.32 -10.33
CA LYS A 95 27.84 2.47 -10.29
C LYS A 95 28.51 1.40 -9.44
N GLN A 96 27.76 0.76 -8.55
CA GLN A 96 28.26 -0.23 -7.60
C GLN A 96 28.53 -1.55 -8.33
N GLU A 97 29.76 -2.05 -8.22
CA GLU A 97 30.17 -3.30 -8.88
C GLU A 97 29.29 -4.51 -8.48
N PRO A 98 28.99 -4.74 -7.18
CA PRO A 98 28.22 -5.92 -6.76
C PRO A 98 26.85 -6.03 -7.44
N ILE A 99 26.22 -4.88 -7.71
CA ILE A 99 24.93 -4.81 -8.40
C ILE A 99 25.08 -5.10 -9.90
N ARG A 100 26.15 -4.61 -10.53
CA ARG A 100 26.38 -4.75 -11.98
C ARG A 100 26.82 -6.16 -12.39
N VAL A 101 27.47 -6.90 -11.50
CA VAL A 101 27.94 -8.26 -11.77
C VAL A 101 26.91 -9.33 -11.37
N HIS A 102 25.80 -8.91 -10.75
CA HIS A 102 24.74 -9.82 -10.34
C HIS A 102 24.10 -10.52 -11.55
N ALA A 103 23.77 -11.81 -11.40
CA ALA A 103 23.22 -12.63 -12.50
C ALA A 103 21.91 -12.08 -13.09
N LEU A 104 21.13 -11.36 -12.27
CA LEU A 104 19.87 -10.73 -12.68
C LEU A 104 20.05 -9.37 -13.38
N TYR A 105 21.25 -8.78 -13.34
CA TYR A 105 21.51 -7.48 -13.94
C TYR A 105 21.39 -7.55 -15.47
N GLY A 106 20.39 -6.88 -16.04
CA GLY A 106 20.11 -6.94 -17.47
C GLY A 106 19.32 -8.17 -17.95
N LYS A 107 18.84 -9.05 -17.05
CA LYS A 107 18.14 -10.30 -17.41
C LYS A 107 16.96 -10.10 -18.37
N TYR A 108 16.28 -8.96 -18.30
CA TYR A 108 15.09 -8.66 -19.09
C TYR A 108 15.30 -7.55 -20.13
N LYS A 109 16.56 -7.19 -20.41
CA LYS A 109 16.92 -6.05 -21.26
C LYS A 109 16.33 -6.11 -22.67
N ASP A 110 16.30 -7.30 -23.26
CA ASP A 110 15.84 -7.49 -24.65
C ASP A 110 14.35 -7.91 -24.72
N LEU A 111 13.66 -7.98 -23.57
CA LEU A 111 12.28 -8.45 -23.46
C LEU A 111 11.28 -7.31 -23.24
N TYR A 112 11.68 -6.25 -22.53
CA TYR A 112 10.76 -5.19 -22.12
C TYR A 112 11.37 -3.79 -22.29
N ALA A 113 10.49 -2.82 -22.55
CA ALA A 113 10.86 -1.41 -22.51
C ALA A 113 10.89 -0.88 -21.06
N ASN A 114 11.70 0.15 -20.81
CA ASN A 114 11.82 0.78 -19.49
C ASN A 114 10.47 1.25 -18.91
N GLY A 115 9.62 1.88 -19.72
CA GLY A 115 8.29 2.31 -19.27
C GLY A 115 7.43 1.12 -18.80
N GLN A 116 7.43 0.02 -19.56
CA GLN A 116 6.65 -1.18 -19.22
C GLN A 116 7.07 -1.79 -17.88
N LEU A 117 8.38 -1.87 -17.63
CA LEU A 117 8.89 -2.37 -16.35
C LEU A 117 8.57 -1.44 -15.18
N GLN A 118 8.66 -0.12 -15.38
CA GLN A 118 8.32 0.85 -14.34
C GLN A 118 6.84 0.76 -13.96
N ASP A 119 5.95 0.67 -14.94
CA ASP A 119 4.51 0.50 -14.71
C ASP A 119 4.22 -0.81 -13.97
N PHE A 120 4.84 -1.91 -14.42
CA PHE A 120 4.75 -3.21 -13.76
C PHE A 120 5.21 -3.16 -12.30
N PHE A 121 6.41 -2.63 -12.02
CA PHE A 121 6.93 -2.58 -10.66
C PHE A 121 6.16 -1.60 -9.76
N THR A 122 5.55 -0.56 -10.33
CA THR A 122 4.67 0.34 -9.57
C THR A 122 3.46 -0.43 -9.05
N ALA A 123 2.79 -1.20 -9.92
CA ALA A 123 1.68 -2.06 -9.53
C ALA A 123 2.12 -3.18 -8.58
N TRP A 124 3.19 -3.90 -8.92
CA TRP A 124 3.68 -5.02 -8.13
C TRP A 124 4.08 -4.59 -6.73
N LEU A 125 4.81 -3.49 -6.57
CA LEU A 125 5.21 -2.99 -5.25
C LEU A 125 4.01 -2.47 -4.46
N GLN A 126 3.00 -1.90 -5.11
CA GLN A 126 1.77 -1.48 -4.43
C GLN A 126 1.00 -2.68 -3.87
N ASP A 127 0.86 -3.75 -4.66
CA ASP A 127 0.18 -4.98 -4.27
C ASP A 127 0.99 -5.81 -3.26
N ASN A 128 2.32 -5.74 -3.35
CA ASN A 128 3.27 -6.46 -2.51
C ASN A 128 4.00 -5.52 -1.55
N LYS A 129 3.32 -4.45 -1.09
CA LYS A 129 3.79 -3.64 0.05
C LYS A 129 3.86 -4.54 1.29
N THR A 130 4.93 -5.29 1.40
CA THR A 130 5.44 -5.78 2.65
C THR A 130 6.02 -4.56 3.35
N GLU A 131 5.17 -3.80 4.03
CA GLU A 131 5.64 -3.18 5.26
C GLU A 131 6.12 -4.35 6.12
N GLU A 132 7.40 -4.73 5.99
CA GLU A 132 8.07 -5.52 7.01
C GLU A 132 7.87 -4.69 8.28
N LYS A 133 6.92 -5.15 9.09
CA LYS A 133 6.60 -4.56 10.37
C LYS A 133 7.43 -5.34 11.39
N PRO A 134 8.73 -5.06 11.61
CA PRO A 134 9.57 -5.88 12.49
C PRO A 134 9.01 -6.02 13.91
N TRP A 135 8.19 -5.07 14.35
CA TRP A 135 7.46 -5.13 15.62
C TRP A 135 6.33 -6.19 15.65
N LYS A 136 5.87 -6.73 14.51
CA LYS A 136 4.84 -7.79 14.49
C LYS A 136 5.31 -9.07 15.22
N GLY A 137 6.61 -9.34 15.21
CA GLY A 137 7.19 -10.53 15.84
C GLY A 137 7.27 -10.46 17.37
N ILE A 138 6.90 -9.33 17.98
CA ILE A 138 6.89 -9.20 19.44
C ILE A 138 5.71 -9.97 20.03
N ASP A 139 6.03 -10.88 20.94
CA ASP A 139 5.11 -11.84 21.58
C ASP A 139 4.66 -11.42 22.99
N PHE A 140 4.87 -10.16 23.37
CA PHE A 140 4.66 -9.64 24.73
C PHE A 140 3.27 -9.95 25.33
N PHE A 141 2.21 -9.89 24.52
CA PHE A 141 0.82 -10.17 24.96
C PHE A 141 0.45 -11.65 24.87
N GLN A 142 1.32 -12.47 24.26
CA GLN A 142 1.18 -13.92 24.14
C GLN A 142 1.90 -14.65 25.29
N GLN A 143 2.79 -13.96 26.00
CA GLN A 143 3.45 -14.45 27.21
C GLN A 143 2.44 -14.62 28.37
N PRO A 144 2.77 -15.42 29.40
CA PRO A 144 1.93 -15.54 30.59
C PRO A 144 1.53 -14.17 31.16
N GLY A 145 0.25 -14.03 31.52
CA GLY A 145 -0.30 -12.79 32.04
C GLY A 145 0.33 -12.36 33.36
N PHE A 146 0.65 -11.07 33.50
CA PHE A 146 1.07 -10.46 34.75
C PHE A 146 0.44 -9.08 34.91
N ASN A 147 0.19 -8.72 36.17
CA ASN A 147 -0.29 -7.40 36.54
C ASN A 147 0.22 -7.04 37.94
N HIS A 148 1.04 -6.00 38.02
CA HIS A 148 1.59 -5.46 39.26
C HIS A 148 0.87 -4.20 39.74
N TYR A 149 -0.16 -3.75 39.02
CA TYR A 149 -0.92 -2.58 39.43
C TYR A 149 -1.80 -2.86 40.66
N THR A 150 -1.80 -1.91 41.58
CA THR A 150 -2.85 -1.80 42.60
C THR A 150 -4.09 -1.15 41.98
N ALA A 151 -5.26 -1.34 42.61
CA ALA A 151 -6.49 -0.67 42.19
C ALA A 151 -6.33 0.86 42.13
N THR A 152 -5.64 1.45 43.10
CA THR A 152 -5.35 2.90 43.13
C THR A 152 -4.47 3.35 41.97
N ALA A 153 -3.48 2.55 41.57
CA ALA A 153 -2.61 2.87 40.45
C ALA A 153 -3.35 2.76 39.09
N ILE A 154 -4.29 1.81 38.97
CA ILE A 154 -5.20 1.71 37.82
C ILE A 154 -6.04 2.99 37.70
N ASP A 155 -6.62 3.45 38.81
CA ASP A 155 -7.44 4.67 38.81
C ASP A 155 -6.60 5.91 38.46
N GLN A 156 -5.37 6.01 38.96
CA GLN A 156 -4.43 7.08 38.61
C GLN A 156 -4.08 7.06 37.12
N LEU A 157 -3.79 5.89 36.55
CA LEU A 157 -3.52 5.75 35.11
C LEU A 157 -4.72 6.20 34.27
N LYS A 158 -5.93 5.77 34.63
CA LYS A 158 -7.18 6.21 33.97
C LYS A 158 -7.38 7.73 34.02
N GLN A 159 -7.07 8.35 35.16
CA GLN A 159 -7.13 9.81 35.31
C GLN A 159 -6.11 10.52 34.43
N GLN A 160 -4.85 10.04 34.41
CA GLN A 160 -3.79 10.60 33.58
C GLN A 160 -4.13 10.52 32.08
N VAL A 161 -4.63 9.36 31.61
CA VAL A 161 -5.06 9.19 30.23
C VAL A 161 -6.22 10.13 29.89
N SER A 162 -7.20 10.24 30.78
CA SER A 162 -8.36 11.12 30.58
C SER A 162 -7.95 12.59 30.47
N ALA A 163 -6.95 13.01 31.25
CA ALA A 163 -6.41 14.37 31.24
C ALA A 163 -5.73 14.75 29.91
N LEU A 164 -5.31 13.79 29.08
CA LEU A 164 -4.76 14.07 27.74
C LEU A 164 -5.78 14.71 26.78
N GLY A 165 -7.07 14.55 27.07
CA GLY A 165 -8.17 15.11 26.29
C GLY A 165 -8.31 14.51 24.88
N LEU A 166 -9.42 14.85 24.21
CA LEU A 166 -9.69 14.48 22.82
C LEU A 166 -9.36 15.63 21.87
N SER A 167 -8.68 15.31 20.78
CA SER A 167 -8.28 16.24 19.72
C SER A 167 -9.37 16.42 18.68
N LYS A 168 -10.11 15.35 18.33
CA LYS A 168 -11.25 15.42 17.41
C LYS A 168 -12.55 15.41 18.20
N ARG A 169 -13.29 16.52 18.20
CA ARG A 169 -14.57 16.64 18.92
C ARG A 169 -15.76 16.85 17.99
N ASP A 170 -15.56 17.57 16.90
CA ASP A 170 -16.65 17.98 16.01
C ASP A 170 -16.69 17.15 14.70
N HIS A 171 -17.87 17.08 14.09
CA HIS A 171 -18.11 16.43 12.78
C HIS A 171 -17.58 14.99 12.65
N LEU A 172 -17.68 14.20 13.72
CA LEU A 172 -17.28 12.79 13.68
C LEU A 172 -18.21 12.00 12.76
N VAL A 173 -17.62 11.24 11.83
CA VAL A 173 -18.33 10.27 11.01
C VAL A 173 -18.93 9.14 11.87
N ALA A 174 -20.07 8.59 11.45
CA ALA A 174 -20.89 7.67 12.25
C ALA A 174 -20.12 6.46 12.80
N TYR A 175 -19.17 5.90 12.03
CA TYR A 175 -18.37 4.76 12.49
C TYR A 175 -17.45 5.12 13.68
N ILE A 176 -16.91 6.35 13.71
CA ILE A 176 -16.08 6.83 14.83
C ILE A 176 -16.97 7.06 16.05
N GLN A 177 -18.16 7.63 15.87
CA GLN A 177 -19.12 7.83 16.96
C GLN A 177 -19.46 6.48 17.63
N LYS A 178 -19.77 5.46 16.82
CA LYS A 178 -20.07 4.10 17.31
C LYS A 178 -18.88 3.49 18.06
N ALA A 179 -17.66 3.62 17.54
CA ALA A 179 -16.46 3.12 18.21
C ALA A 179 -16.21 3.81 19.56
N ARG A 180 -16.51 5.11 19.66
CA ARG A 180 -16.32 5.91 20.89
C ARG A 180 -17.33 5.65 22.00
N LEU A 181 -18.43 4.94 21.72
CA LEU A 181 -19.32 4.43 22.77
C LEU A 181 -18.61 3.41 23.68
N HIS A 182 -17.68 2.64 23.11
CA HIS A 182 -16.92 1.62 23.86
C HIS A 182 -15.52 2.10 24.23
N TYR A 183 -14.88 2.84 23.33
CA TYR A 183 -13.50 3.31 23.49
C TYR A 183 -13.44 4.81 23.24
N PRO A 184 -13.63 5.66 24.28
CA PRO A 184 -13.71 7.12 24.13
C PRO A 184 -12.57 7.76 23.33
N ARG A 185 -11.36 7.18 23.39
CA ARG A 185 -10.16 7.65 22.66
C ARG A 185 -9.94 6.93 21.32
N SER A 186 -10.95 6.23 20.80
CA SER A 186 -10.86 5.59 19.48
C SER A 186 -10.59 6.61 18.37
N HIS A 187 -9.71 6.24 17.45
CA HIS A 187 -9.22 7.04 16.32
C HIS A 187 -8.53 8.38 16.71
N GLU A 188 -8.18 8.58 17.97
CA GLU A 188 -7.29 9.68 18.36
C GLU A 188 -5.84 9.38 17.91
N PRO A 189 -5.10 10.37 17.41
CA PRO A 189 -3.67 10.20 17.17
C PRO A 189 -2.94 9.89 18.49
N TRP A 190 -1.93 9.01 18.44
CA TRP A 190 -1.03 8.80 19.57
C TRP A 190 -0.16 10.05 19.76
N LYS A 191 -0.06 10.52 21.00
CA LYS A 191 0.77 11.67 21.38
C LYS A 191 1.90 11.20 22.27
N ALA A 192 3.03 11.90 22.25
CA ALA A 192 4.19 11.53 23.07
C ALA A 192 3.86 11.30 24.57
N PRO A 193 3.04 12.13 25.25
CA PRO A 193 2.67 11.84 26.65
C PRO A 193 1.83 10.56 26.81
N GLU A 194 1.04 10.20 25.81
CA GLU A 194 0.27 8.94 25.81
C GLU A 194 1.19 7.73 25.64
N ASP A 195 2.23 7.86 24.81
CA ASP A 195 3.24 6.81 24.63
C ASP A 195 4.10 6.60 25.87
N GLU A 196 4.45 7.69 26.58
CA GLU A 196 5.17 7.62 27.85
C GLU A 196 4.35 6.88 28.91
N LEU A 197 3.05 7.18 29.01
CA LEU A 197 2.13 6.45 29.89
C LEU A 197 2.01 4.98 29.49
N LEU A 198 1.86 4.68 28.18
CA LEU A 198 1.75 3.32 27.69
C LEU A 198 3.04 2.54 27.97
N TRP A 199 4.19 3.14 27.71
CA TRP A 199 5.49 2.55 27.99
C TRP A 199 5.65 2.20 29.48
N ALA A 200 5.31 3.13 30.37
CA ALA A 200 5.33 2.88 31.81
C ALA A 200 4.39 1.75 32.22
N ALA A 201 3.19 1.68 31.60
CA ALA A 201 2.22 0.63 31.86
C ALA A 201 2.68 -0.76 31.40
N LEU A 202 3.40 -0.85 30.28
CA LEU A 202 3.97 -2.12 29.80
C LEU A 202 5.03 -2.70 30.76
N GLN A 203 5.60 -1.90 31.66
CA GLN A 203 6.49 -2.41 32.72
C GLN A 203 5.72 -3.03 33.89
N GLN A 204 4.42 -2.72 34.02
CA GLN A 204 3.58 -3.14 35.14
C GLN A 204 2.63 -4.26 34.77
N THR A 205 2.21 -4.36 33.51
CA THR A 205 1.27 -5.40 33.07
C THR A 205 1.42 -5.73 31.57
N ASN A 206 1.11 -6.96 31.20
CA ASN A 206 0.82 -7.36 29.83
C ASN A 206 -0.66 -7.73 29.61
N GLU A 207 -1.56 -7.38 30.54
CA GLU A 207 -2.99 -7.64 30.38
C GLU A 207 -3.61 -6.66 29.39
N LEU A 208 -3.81 -7.12 28.16
CA LEU A 208 -4.30 -6.29 27.06
C LEU A 208 -5.69 -5.68 27.34
N SER A 209 -6.58 -6.43 28.00
CA SER A 209 -7.91 -5.94 28.39
C SER A 209 -7.83 -4.79 29.39
N LEU A 210 -6.96 -4.89 30.40
CA LEU A 210 -6.73 -3.85 31.39
C LEU A 210 -6.16 -2.59 30.73
N LEU A 211 -5.16 -2.73 29.86
CA LEU A 211 -4.60 -1.61 29.12
C LEU A 211 -5.64 -0.98 28.18
N SER A 212 -6.45 -1.77 27.50
CA SER A 212 -7.54 -1.28 26.65
C SER A 212 -8.54 -0.43 27.42
N ASP A 213 -8.92 -0.87 28.62
CA ASP A 213 -9.81 -0.13 29.53
C ASP A 213 -9.14 1.16 30.04
N CYS A 214 -7.91 1.08 30.54
CA CYS A 214 -7.19 2.25 31.07
C CYS A 214 -6.94 3.32 30.00
N PHE A 215 -6.54 2.91 28.80
CA PHE A 215 -6.24 3.82 27.70
C PHE A 215 -7.47 4.21 26.88
N GLN A 216 -8.65 3.66 27.19
CA GLN A 216 -9.91 3.96 26.49
C GLN A 216 -9.80 3.75 24.97
N ARG A 217 -8.98 2.78 24.54
CA ARG A 217 -8.67 2.43 23.15
C ARG A 217 -8.90 0.95 22.94
N GLY A 218 -9.29 0.55 21.72
CA GLY A 218 -9.49 -0.86 21.40
C GLY A 218 -8.21 -1.70 21.56
N ALA A 219 -8.36 -2.96 21.97
CA ALA A 219 -7.28 -3.90 22.21
C ALA A 219 -6.24 -3.95 21.06
N ASN A 220 -6.69 -4.07 19.80
CA ASN A 220 -5.79 -4.12 18.65
C ASN A 220 -4.92 -2.84 18.52
N ALA A 221 -5.48 -1.67 18.84
CA ALA A 221 -4.73 -0.42 18.77
C ALA A 221 -3.65 -0.34 19.86
N ILE A 222 -3.96 -0.84 21.05
CA ILE A 222 -2.99 -0.97 22.15
C ILE A 222 -1.91 -1.97 21.79
N GLU A 223 -2.28 -3.16 21.32
CA GLU A 223 -1.33 -4.20 20.94
C GLU A 223 -0.36 -3.68 19.88
N GLU A 224 -0.87 -3.07 18.80
CA GLU A 224 -0.01 -2.54 17.75
C GLU A 224 0.93 -1.45 18.26
N ARG A 225 0.44 -0.48 19.05
CA ARG A 225 1.29 0.61 19.55
C ARG A 225 2.32 0.10 20.55
N ALA A 226 1.93 -0.79 21.46
CA ALA A 226 2.81 -1.39 22.44
C ALA A 226 3.94 -2.19 21.78
N LYS A 227 3.64 -3.01 20.77
CA LYS A 227 4.67 -3.72 19.99
C LYS A 227 5.65 -2.74 19.33
N ARG A 228 5.16 -1.65 18.74
CA ARG A 228 6.05 -0.61 18.18
C ARG A 228 6.96 -0.01 19.27
N LEU A 229 6.40 0.36 20.42
CA LEU A 229 7.16 0.94 21.53
C LEU A 229 8.23 -0.02 22.05
N LEU A 230 7.88 -1.29 22.27
CA LEU A 230 8.82 -2.33 22.70
C LEU A 230 9.94 -2.52 21.68
N TYR A 231 9.61 -2.60 20.39
CA TYR A 231 10.60 -2.70 19.32
C TYR A 231 11.56 -1.49 19.30
N ALA A 232 11.01 -0.27 19.40
CA ALA A 232 11.81 0.95 19.38
C ALA A 232 12.78 1.02 20.57
N HIS A 233 12.33 0.63 21.77
CA HIS A 233 13.19 0.60 22.96
C HIS A 233 14.26 -0.49 22.90
N GLN A 234 13.94 -1.69 22.40
CA GLN A 234 14.91 -2.78 22.23
C GLN A 234 16.04 -2.44 21.25
N ASN A 235 15.74 -1.62 20.23
CA ASN A 235 16.66 -1.33 19.13
C ASN A 235 17.23 0.10 19.18
N GLY A 236 17.00 0.86 20.27
CA GLY A 236 17.50 2.22 20.43
C GLY A 236 16.98 3.21 19.38
N VAL A 237 15.84 2.92 18.74
CA VAL A 237 15.26 3.79 17.71
C VAL A 237 14.54 4.95 18.40
N ALA A 238 15.15 6.13 18.40
CA ALA A 238 14.61 7.30 19.05
C ALA A 238 13.35 7.83 18.33
N LYS A 239 12.20 7.73 19.02
CA LYS A 239 10.87 8.31 18.72
C LYS A 239 10.10 7.70 17.52
N LEU A 240 8.83 7.36 17.79
CA LEU A 240 7.82 6.81 16.86
C LEU A 240 6.67 7.79 16.62
#